data_AF-A0A0G3H1X3-F1
#
_entry.id   AF-A0A0G3H1X3-F1
#
_cell.length_a   1.000
_cell.length_b   1.000
_cell.length_c   1.000
_cell.angle_alpha   90.00
_cell.angle_beta   90.00
_cell.angle_gamma   90.00
#
_symmetry.space_group_name_H-M   'P 1'
#
loop_
_entity.id
_entity.type
_entity.pdbx_description
1 polymer ?
#
loop_
_entity_poly.entity_id
_entity_poly.type
_entity_poly.pdbx_seq_one_letter_code
_entity_poly.pdbx_strand_id
1 'polypeptide(L)'
;MAIKARKKAPTNDIEADLMAKAEATPISRTVEERIATRAEGRYFTLLTYRGTEEQKDLIDFAAATERMSIQKLLEGIIMPYLEEKYGENFDNQ
;
A
#
# COMPACT_ATOMS: atom_id res chain seq x y z
N MET A 1 -33.61 -31.11 21.95
CA MET A 1 -32.72 -30.01 21.54
C MET A 1 -32.20 -30.31 20.15
N ALA A 2 -32.50 -29.47 19.15
CA ALA A 2 -32.06 -29.69 17.77
C ALA A 2 -30.88 -28.75 17.45
N ILE A 3 -29.71 -29.33 17.16
CA ILE A 3 -28.51 -28.60 16.77
C ILE A 3 -28.63 -28.26 15.28
N LYS A 4 -28.81 -26.98 14.95
CA LYS A 4 -28.79 -26.49 13.56
C LYS A 4 -27.36 -26.64 13.01
N ALA A 5 -27.19 -27.51 12.01
CA ALA A 5 -25.95 -27.60 11.25
C ALA A 5 -25.67 -26.27 10.53
N ARG A 6 -24.53 -25.64 10.83
CA ARG A 6 -24.03 -24.50 10.05
C ARG A 6 -23.68 -25.02 8.65
N LYS A 7 -24.39 -24.55 7.62
CA LYS A 7 -24.02 -24.78 6.21
C LYS A 7 -22.61 -24.21 6.01
N LYS A 8 -21.65 -25.07 5.72
CA LYS A 8 -20.29 -24.70 5.32
C LYS A 8 -20.42 -24.05 3.94
N ALA A 9 -20.04 -22.78 3.81
CA ALA A 9 -20.03 -22.10 2.51
C ALA A 9 -19.13 -22.89 1.53
N PRO A 10 -19.54 -23.05 0.26
CA PRO A 10 -18.78 -23.84 -0.70
C PRO A 10 -17.43 -23.16 -0.97
N THR A 11 -16.35 -23.89 -0.68
CA THR A 11 -14.95 -23.49 -0.85
C THR A 11 -14.64 -23.06 -2.29
N ASN A 12 -15.42 -23.58 -3.25
CA ASN A 12 -15.30 -23.30 -4.69
C ASN A 12 -15.49 -21.83 -5.06
N ASP A 13 -16.33 -21.07 -4.36
CA ASP A 13 -16.59 -19.66 -4.72
C ASP A 13 -15.39 -18.76 -4.35
N ILE A 14 -14.67 -19.12 -3.27
CA ILE A 14 -13.47 -18.41 -2.82
C ILE A 14 -12.30 -18.75 -3.74
N GLU A 15 -12.14 -20.02 -4.09
CA GLU A 15 -11.10 -20.47 -5.03
C GLU A 15 -11.31 -19.88 -6.43
N ALA A 16 -12.56 -19.79 -6.90
CA ALA A 16 -12.89 -19.14 -8.16
C ALA A 16 -12.62 -17.63 -8.15
N ASP A 17 -12.91 -16.92 -7.06
CA ASP A 17 -12.59 -15.48 -6.92
C ASP A 17 -11.07 -15.24 -6.82
N LEU A 18 -10.34 -16.11 -6.14
CA LEU A 18 -8.88 -16.08 -6.06
C LEU A 18 -8.22 -16.38 -7.41
N MET A 19 -8.74 -17.35 -8.17
CA MET A 19 -8.26 -17.65 -9.52
C MET A 19 -8.65 -16.54 -10.52
N ALA A 20 -9.84 -15.97 -10.44
CA ALA A 20 -10.24 -14.83 -11.27
C ALA A 20 -9.37 -13.59 -11.02
N LYS A 21 -8.93 -13.35 -9.78
CA LYS A 21 -7.92 -12.32 -9.45
C LYS A 21 -6.52 -12.65 -9.98
N ALA A 22 -6.19 -13.94 -10.08
CA ALA A 22 -4.91 -14.40 -10.63
C ALA A 22 -4.89 -14.41 -12.18
N GLU A 23 -6.04 -14.57 -12.82
CA GLU A 23 -6.20 -14.61 -14.30
C GLU A 23 -6.59 -13.27 -14.92
N ALA A 24 -6.86 -12.22 -14.12
CA ALA A 24 -7.09 -10.90 -14.64
C ALA A 24 -5.81 -10.39 -15.35
N THR A 25 -5.91 -10.16 -16.66
CA THR A 25 -4.99 -9.35 -17.47
C THR A 25 -4.48 -8.17 -16.65
N PRO A 26 -3.18 -7.81 -16.66
CA PRO A 26 -2.69 -6.69 -15.88
C PRO A 26 -3.47 -5.44 -16.28
N ILE A 27 -4.48 -5.09 -15.47
CA ILE A 27 -5.18 -3.83 -15.58
C ILE A 27 -4.07 -2.83 -15.30
N SER A 28 -3.70 -2.02 -16.29
CA SER A 28 -2.78 -0.90 -16.07
C SER A 28 -3.37 -0.06 -14.96
N ARG A 29 -2.81 -0.21 -13.75
CA ARG A 29 -3.29 0.46 -12.55
C ARG A 29 -2.91 1.92 -12.64
N THR A 30 -3.75 2.81 -12.13
CA THR A 30 -3.34 4.22 -11.97
C THR A 30 -2.25 4.34 -10.91
N VAL A 31 -1.59 5.50 -10.85
CA VAL A 31 -0.60 5.81 -9.79
C VAL A 31 -1.23 5.65 -8.41
N GLU A 32 -2.43 6.18 -8.21
CA GLU A 32 -3.17 6.12 -6.94
C GLU A 32 -3.53 4.68 -6.55
N GLU A 33 -3.95 3.87 -7.52
CA GLU A 33 -4.27 2.46 -7.30
C GLU A 33 -3.03 1.66 -6.89
N ARG A 34 -1.87 1.93 -7.50
CA ARG A 34 -0.61 1.29 -7.10
C ARG A 34 -0.17 1.73 -5.71
N ILE A 35 -0.24 3.02 -5.39
CA ILE A 35 0.04 3.53 -4.03
C ILE A 35 -0.82 2.80 -3.01
N ALA A 36 -2.14 2.76 -3.23
CA ALA A 36 -3.08 2.11 -2.33
C ALA A 36 -2.75 0.63 -2.16
N THR A 37 -2.54 -0.10 -3.27
CA THR A 37 -2.22 -1.52 -3.25
C THR A 37 -0.90 -1.81 -2.52
N ARG A 38 0.13 -0.98 -2.71
CA ARG A 38 1.45 -1.18 -2.07
C ARG A 38 1.47 -0.74 -0.61
N ALA A 39 0.51 0.08 -0.17
CA ALA A 39 0.28 0.38 1.23
C ALA A 39 -0.43 -0.77 1.98
N GLU A 40 -1.01 -1.74 1.28
CA GLU A 40 -1.62 -2.93 1.88
C GLU A 40 -0.55 -3.96 2.27
N GLY A 41 -0.26 -4.08 3.56
CA GLY A 41 0.68 -5.10 4.03
C GLY A 41 1.10 -4.96 5.49
N ARG A 42 1.98 -5.86 5.93
CA ARG A 42 2.66 -5.73 7.23
C ARG A 42 3.71 -4.64 7.11
N TYR A 43 3.68 -3.67 8.02
CA TYR A 43 4.71 -2.63 8.13
C TYR A 43 6.08 -3.21 8.55
N PHE A 44 7.13 -2.73 7.90
CA PHE A 44 8.53 -2.92 8.27
C PHE A 44 9.30 -1.63 7.99
N THR A 45 10.50 -1.50 8.55
CA THR A 45 11.35 -0.31 8.32
C THR A 45 11.83 -0.29 6.88
N LEU A 46 11.30 0.64 6.06
CA LEU A 46 11.67 0.81 4.65
C LEU A 46 12.97 1.61 4.48
N LEU A 47 13.12 2.69 5.25
CA LEU A 47 14.23 3.64 5.10
C LEU A 47 14.70 4.10 6.47
N THR A 48 16.02 4.18 6.64
CA THR A 48 16.63 4.99 7.70
C THR A 48 17.19 6.25 7.06
N TYR A 49 16.59 7.40 7.36
CA TYR A 49 16.98 8.68 6.80
C TYR A 49 17.97 9.39 7.71
N ARG A 50 19.18 9.65 7.21
CA ARG A 50 20.20 10.43 7.91
C ARG A 50 20.24 11.83 7.30
N GLY A 51 20.12 12.84 8.15
CA GLY A 51 20.17 14.24 7.75
C GLY A 51 20.91 15.11 8.76
N THR A 52 20.96 16.41 8.49
CA THR A 52 21.43 17.43 9.42
C THR A 52 20.33 17.80 10.43
N GLU A 53 20.69 18.54 11.48
CA GLU A 53 19.71 19.07 12.45
C GLU A 53 18.69 19.99 11.76
N GLU A 54 19.14 20.90 10.89
CA GLU A 54 18.24 21.80 10.14
C GLU A 54 17.24 21.03 9.25
N GLN A 55 17.66 19.92 8.64
CA GLN A 55 16.76 19.07 7.85
C GLN A 55 15.72 18.38 8.72
N LYS A 56 16.11 17.92 9.91
CA LYS A 56 15.18 17.32 10.87
C LYS A 56 14.15 18.37 11.33
N ASP A 57 14.60 19.57 11.68
CA ASP A 57 13.72 20.64 12.15
C ASP A 57 12.70 21.06 11.07
N LEU A 58 13.13 21.11 9.80
CA LEU A 58 12.23 21.36 8.68
C LEU A 58 11.16 20.27 8.54
N ILE A 59 11.55 19.00 8.64
CA ILE A 59 10.61 17.87 8.54
C ILE A 59 9.62 17.90 9.71
N ASP A 60 10.09 18.15 10.93
CA ASP A 60 9.24 18.26 12.12
C ASP A 60 8.23 19.41 11.98
N PHE A 61 8.70 20.57 11.50
CA PHE A 61 7.84 21.73 11.24
C PHE A 61 6.77 21.43 10.19
N ALA A 62 7.13 20.80 9.07
CA ALA A 62 6.20 20.44 8.01
C ALA A 62 5.14 19.43 8.51
N ALA A 63 5.57 18.38 9.22
CA ALA A 63 4.67 17.37 9.78
C ALA A 63 3.67 17.96 10.77
N ALA A 64 4.14 18.88 11.63
CA ALA A 64 3.28 19.61 12.57
C ALA A 64 2.27 20.53 11.86
N THR A 65 2.72 21.23 10.80
CA THR A 65 1.88 22.12 10.00
C THR A 65 0.74 21.36 9.33
N GLU A 66 1.03 20.19 8.76
CA GLU A 66 0.03 19.37 8.06
C GLU A 66 -0.71 18.38 8.98
N ARG A 67 -0.41 18.39 10.29
CA ARG A 67 -1.03 17.52 11.31
C ARG A 67 -0.91 16.03 10.98
N MET A 68 0.25 15.60 10.52
CA MET A 68 0.53 14.21 10.18
C MET A 68 1.80 13.71 10.87
N SER A 69 1.97 12.38 10.95
CA SER A 69 3.24 11.82 11.40
C SER A 69 4.31 12.07 10.33
N ILE A 70 5.59 12.16 10.74
CA ILE A 70 6.72 12.28 9.82
C ILE A 70 6.70 11.14 8.80
N GLN A 71 6.40 9.91 9.24
CA GLN A 71 6.30 8.77 8.34
C GLN A 71 5.23 9.00 7.27
N LYS A 72 4.04 9.47 7.65
CA LYS A 72 2.94 9.73 6.71
C LYS A 72 3.27 10.90 5.76
N LEU A 73 3.96 11.92 6.25
CA LEU A 73 4.48 13.02 5.42
C LEU A 73 5.44 12.50 4.36
N LEU A 74 6.46 11.76 4.79
CA LEU A 74 7.46 11.21 3.88
C LEU A 74 6.85 10.21 2.91
N GLU A 75 5.93 9.35 3.35
CA GLU A 75 5.19 8.43 2.49
C GLU A 75 4.39 9.19 1.41
N GLY A 76 3.69 10.26 1.81
CA GLY A 76 2.94 11.13 0.90
C GLY A 76 3.80 11.92 -0.10
N ILE A 77 5.11 12.01 0.13
CA ILE A 77 6.06 12.65 -0.79
C ILE A 77 6.75 11.59 -1.67
N ILE A 78 7.28 10.54 -1.05
CA ILE A 78 8.13 9.54 -1.70
C ILE A 78 7.31 8.62 -2.59
N MET A 79 6.19 8.08 -2.10
CA MET A 79 5.44 7.06 -2.84
C MET A 79 4.84 7.60 -4.14
N PRO A 80 4.19 8.79 -4.18
CA PRO A 80 3.71 9.34 -5.44
C PRO A 80 4.82 9.55 -6.47
N TYR A 81 5.96 10.08 -6.05
CA TYR A 81 7.10 10.29 -6.95
C TYR A 81 7.62 8.96 -7.53
N LEU A 82 7.80 7.94 -6.68
CA LEU A 82 8.28 6.64 -7.14
C LEU A 82 7.29 5.96 -8.07
N GLU A 83 6.00 6.06 -7.77
CA GLU A 83 4.94 5.43 -8.54
C GLU A 83 4.73 6.07 -9.91
N GLU A 84 4.83 7.39 -9.97
CA GLU A 84 4.78 8.15 -11.23
C GLU A 84 5.99 7.85 -12.12
N LYS A 85 7.20 7.75 -11.54
CA LYS A 85 8.44 7.58 -12.31
C LYS A 85 8.76 6.14 -12.66
N TYR A 86 8.45 5.20 -11.77
CA TYR A 86 8.95 3.83 -11.85
C TYR A 86 7.86 2.77 -11.66
N GLY A 87 6.66 3.14 -11.20
CA GLY A 87 5.65 2.17 -10.78
C GLY A 87 5.24 1.18 -11.88
N GLU A 88 5.00 1.68 -13.10
CA GLU A 88 4.61 0.84 -14.24
C GLU A 88 5.76 -0.03 -14.75
N ASN A 89 6.98 0.52 -14.83
CA ASN A 89 8.14 -0.26 -15.25
C ASN A 89 8.46 -1.38 -14.25
N PHE A 90 8.30 -1.12 -12.95
CA PHE A 90 8.47 -2.12 -11.90
C PHE A 90 7.45 -3.25 -11.99
N ASP A 91 6.18 -2.96 -12.34
CA ASP A 91 5.14 -3.99 -12.47
C ASP A 91 5.35 -4.89 -13.71
N ASN A 92 6.12 -4.44 -14.70
CA ASN A 92 6.37 -5.15 -15.96
C ASN A 92 7.70 -5.93 -16.00
N GLN A 93 8.43 -6.00 -14.88
CA GLN A 93 9.76 -6.63 -14.81
C GLN A 93 9.73 -8.13 -14.49
#